data_AF-A0A9D7UEI7-F1
#
_entry.id   AF-A0A9D7UEI7-F1
#
_cell.length_a   1.000
_cell.length_b   1.000
_cell.length_c   1.000
_cell.angle_alpha   90.00
_cell.angle_beta   90.00
_cell.angle_gamma   90.00
#
_symmetry.space_group_name_H-M   'P 1'
#
loop_
_entity.id
_entity.type
_entity.pdbx_description
1 polymer ?
#
loop_
_entity_poly.entity_id
_entity_poly.type
_entity_poly.pdbx_seq_one_letter_code
_entity_poly.pdbx_strand_id
1 'polypeptide(L)' 'MATKFKIKKGDSVKIIAGDDKGKVAKVLQMFTKKSKVIVEGCKIAKKAVKPDDKNTNGGFINKEMPIDISNVEKAEGEL' A
#
# COMPACT_ATOMS: atom_id res chain seq x y z
N MET A 1 -2.82 -21.45 13.17
CA MET A 1 -1.57 -20.75 13.54
C MET A 1 -1.70 -19.29 13.17
N ALA A 2 -1.45 -18.36 14.10
CA ALA A 2 -1.51 -16.93 13.81
C ALA A 2 -0.12 -16.44 13.39
N THR A 3 0.02 -16.02 12.13
CA THR A 3 1.25 -15.43 11.60
C THR A 3 1.50 -14.08 12.29
N LYS A 4 2.61 -13.95 13.03
CA LYS A 4 2.95 -12.74 13.78
C LYS A 4 3.53 -11.70 12.82
N PHE A 5 2.70 -10.74 12.41
CA PHE A 5 3.14 -9.62 11.57
C PHE A 5 3.86 -8.56 12.41
N LYS A 6 5.05 -8.13 11.97
CA LYS A 6 5.87 -7.10 12.63
C LYS A 6 5.40 -5.67 12.34
N ILE A 7 4.52 -5.49 11.37
CA ILE A 7 4.04 -4.20 10.86
C ILE A 7 2.55 -4.09 11.19
N LYS A 8 2.08 -2.89 11.59
CA LYS A 8 0.66 -2.62 11.82
C LYS A 8 0.17 -1.49 10.90
N LYS A 9 -1.16 -1.33 10.82
CA LYS A 9 -1.75 -0.17 10.18
C LYS A 9 -1.29 1.09 10.92
N GLY A 10 -0.76 2.06 10.17
CA GLY A 10 -0.26 3.32 10.70
C GLY A 10 1.24 3.36 11.00
N ASP A 11 1.97 2.24 10.88
CA ASP A 11 3.44 2.26 10.92
C ASP A 11 4.00 2.96 9.67
N SER A 12 5.17 3.58 9.85
CA SER A 12 6.00 4.07 8.75
C SER A 12 6.88 2.93 8.24
N VAL A 13 6.79 2.66 6.95
CA VAL A 13 7.55 1.59 6.29
C VAL A 13 8.33 2.15 5.12
N LYS A 14 9.50 1.56 4.88
CA LYS A 14 10.33 1.81 3.72
C LYS A 14 10.21 0.65 2.74
N ILE A 15 10.10 0.96 1.46
CA ILE A 15 10.11 -0.07 0.42
C ILE A 15 11.56 -0.49 0.16
N ILE A 16 11.83 -1.78 0.30
CA ILE A 16 13.16 -2.35 0.10
C ILE A 16 13.36 -2.91 -1.32
N ALA A 17 12.27 -3.25 -2.01
CA ALA A 17 12.31 -3.89 -3.32
C ALA A 17 11.12 -3.48 -4.22
N GLY A 18 11.35 -3.49 -5.54
CA GLY A 18 10.38 -3.10 -6.58
C GLY A 18 10.63 -1.72 -7.17
N ASP A 19 9.71 -1.25 -8.01
CA ASP A 19 9.78 0.06 -8.70
C ASP A 19 9.84 1.24 -7.73
N ASP A 20 9.18 1.12 -6.57
CA ASP A 20 9.11 2.15 -5.54
C ASP A 20 10.21 2.03 -4.46
N LYS A 21 11.30 1.30 -4.74
CA LYS A 21 12.40 1.07 -3.79
C LYS A 21 12.96 2.39 -3.25
N GLY A 22 13.11 2.46 -1.92
CA GLY A 22 13.66 3.61 -1.21
C GLY A 22 12.63 4.61 -0.70
N LYS A 23 11.38 4.56 -1.18
CA LYS A 23 10.31 5.41 -0.66
C LYS A 23 9.94 5.01 0.77
N VAL A 24 9.75 6.02 1.63
CA VAL A 24 9.25 5.87 2.99
C VAL A 24 7.85 6.44 3.03
N ALA A 25 6.89 5.66 3.52
CA ALA A 25 5.49 6.06 3.57
C ALA A 25 4.73 5.28 4.64
N LYS A 26 3.52 5.74 4.94
CA LYS A 26 2.68 5.17 5.99
C LYS A 26 1.83 4.02 5.47
N VAL A 27 1.61 3.01 6.31
CA VAL A 27 0.69 1.90 6.01
C VAL A 27 -0.75 2.35 6.19
N LEU A 28 -1.50 2.45 5.09
CA LEU A 28 -2.93 2.78 5.09
C LEU A 28 -3.79 1.59 5.53
N GLN A 29 -3.43 0.39 5.07
CA GLN A 29 -4.20 -0.82 5.36
C GLN A 29 -3.32 -2.06 5.29
N MET A 30 -3.55 -3.02 6.20
CA MET A 30 -2.87 -4.31 6.19
C MET A 30 -3.89 -5.44 5.98
N PHE A 31 -3.58 -6.33 5.04
CA PHE A 31 -4.31 -7.56 4.77
C PHE A 31 -3.56 -8.75 5.37
N THR A 32 -3.80 -9.03 6.65
CA THR A 32 -3.16 -10.15 7.38
C THR A 32 -3.42 -11.51 6.73
N LYS A 33 -4.62 -11.73 6.17
CA LYS A 33 -4.97 -12.98 5.47
C LYS A 33 -4.17 -13.22 4.19
N LYS A 34 -3.70 -12.15 3.53
CA LYS A 34 -3.02 -12.19 2.24
C LYS A 34 -1.56 -11.78 2.32
N SER A 35 -1.04 -11.50 3.53
CA SER A 35 0.31 -10.98 3.77
C SER A 35 0.66 -9.74 2.92
N LYS A 36 -0.31 -8.85 2.70
CA LYS A 36 -0.15 -7.65 1.87
C LYS A 36 -0.45 -6.38 2.64
N VAL A 37 0.19 -5.28 2.26
CA VAL A 37 -0.01 -3.94 2.83
C VAL A 37 -0.26 -2.93 1.73
N ILE A 38 -1.11 -1.94 1.99
CA ILE A 38 -1.25 -0.74 1.16
C ILE A 38 -0.44 0.35 1.83
N VAL A 39 0.51 0.89 1.07
CA VAL A 39 1.41 1.95 1.50
C VAL A 39 1.09 3.19 0.68
N GLU A 40 1.05 4.34 1.35
CA GLU A 40 0.70 5.60 0.70
C GLU A 40 1.69 5.98 -0.42
N GLY A 41 1.17 6.39 -1.57
CA GLY A 41 1.98 6.89 -2.69
C GLY A 41 2.84 5.84 -3.40
N CYS A 42 2.61 4.56 -3.13
CA CYS A 42 3.37 3.45 -3.69
C CYS A 42 2.47 2.50 -4.50
N LYS A 43 3.02 1.89 -5.55
CA LYS A 43 2.33 0.95 -6.44
C LYS A 43 0.98 1.48 -6.93
N ILE A 44 1.00 2.69 -7.51
CA ILE A 44 -0.19 3.36 -8.02
C ILE A 44 -0.58 2.75 -9.37
N ALA A 45 -1.76 2.16 -9.43
CA ALA A 45 -2.34 1.64 -10.66
C ALA A 45 -3.45 2.56 -11.17
N LYS A 46 -3.44 2.85 -12.46
CA LYS A 46 -4.55 3.52 -13.14
C LYS A 46 -5.65 2.51 -13.37
N LYS A 47 -6.74 2.60 -12.61
CA LYS A 47 -7.92 1.78 -12.84
C LYS A 47 -8.90 2.56 -13.72
N ALA A 48 -9.19 2.03 -14.90
CA ALA A 48 -10.28 2.52 -15.73
C ALA A 48 -11.60 2.20 -15.02
N VAL A 49 -12.40 3.23 -14.74
CA VAL A 49 -13.70 3.09 -14.09
C VAL A 49 -14.77 3.55 -15.06
N LYS A 50 -15.74 2.67 -15.31
CA LYS A 50 -16.92 3.01 -16.10
C LYS A 50 -17.70 4.12 -15.36
N PRO A 51 -18.30 5.08 -16.07
CA PRO A 51 -19.14 6.08 -15.45
C PRO A 51 -20.29 5.40 -14.69
N ASP A 52 -20.50 5.84 -13.46
CA ASP A 52 -21.49 5.36 -12.50
C ASP A 52 -22.01 6.59 -11.73
N ASP A 53 -23.15 6.51 -11.04
CA ASP A 53 -23.79 7.64 -10.34
C ASP A 53 -22.84 8.42 -9.40
N LYS A 54 -21.81 7.77 -8.85
CA LYS A 54 -20.80 8.42 -7.98
C LYS A 54 -19.65 9.09 -8.73
N ASN A 55 -19.47 8.80 -10.02
CA ASN A 55 -18.37 9.31 -10.83
C ASN A 55 -18.86 9.56 -12.27
N THR A 56 -19.70 10.59 -12.41
CA THR A 56 -20.38 11.01 -13.65
C THR A 56 -19.44 11.26 -14.82
N ASN A 57 -18.20 11.67 -14.55
CA ASN A 57 -17.23 12.02 -15.60
C ASN A 57 -16.44 10.80 -16.13
N GLY A 58 -16.67 9.59 -15.61
CA GLY A 58 -15.87 8.42 -15.95
C GLY A 58 -14.36 8.65 -15.73
N GLY A 59 -13.51 7.80 -16.32
CA GLY A 59 -12.08 8.07 -16.47
C GLY A 59 -11.14 7.13 -15.72
N PHE A 60 -9.94 7.63 -15.44
CA PHE A 60 -8.87 6.89 -14.76
C PHE A 60 -8.78 7.33 -13.30
N ILE A 61 -8.99 6.39 -12.39
CA ILE A 61 -8.77 6.61 -10.97
C ILE A 61 -7.40 6.04 -10.60
N ASN A 62 -6.57 6.87 -9.98
CA ASN A 62 -5.32 6.42 -9.38
C ASN A 62 -5.66 5.66 -8.10
N LYS A 63 -5.31 4.37 -8.06
CA LYS A 63 -5.55 3.53 -6.91
C LYS A 63 -4.27 2.86 -6.46
N GLU A 64 -3.96 3.01 -5.19
CA GLU A 64 -2.83 2.35 -4.55
C GLU A 64 -3.11 0.84 -4.46
N MET A 65 -2.15 0.07 -4.94
CA MET A 65 -2.25 -1.38 -4.95
C MET A 65 -1.49 -2.00 -3.78
N PRO A 66 -1.94 -3.17 -3.31
CA PRO A 66 -1.26 -3.88 -2.24
C PRO A 66 0.14 -4.33 -2.68
N ILE A 67 1.09 -4.08 -1.79
CA ILE A 67 2.49 -4.51 -1.81
C ILE A 67 2.63 -5.72 -0.88
N ASP A 68 3.56 -6.62 -1.20
CA ASP A 68 3.84 -7.76 -0.33
C ASP A 68 4.58 -7.31 0.93
N ILE A 69 4.28 -7.92 2.08
CA ILE A 69 4.93 -7.56 3.34
C ILE A 69 6.44 -7.86 3.34
N SER A 70 6.89 -8.75 2.45
CA SER A 70 8.31 -9.10 2.28
C SER A 70 9.11 -8.01 1.56
N ASN A 71 8.43 -7.07 0.89
CA ASN A 71 9.05 -5.97 0.15
C ASN A 71 9.02 -4.64 0.91
N VAL A 72 8.56 -4.68 2.17
CA VAL A 72 8.51 -3.51 3.06
C VAL A 72 9.26 -3.80 4.35
N GLU A 73 9.94 -2.78 4.83
CA GLU A 73 10.68 -2.82 6.09
C GLU A 73 10.14 -1.73 7.02
N LYS A 74 10.05 -2.03 8.30
CA LYS A 74 9.65 -1.02 9.29
C LYS A 74 10.78 0.01 9.39
N ALA A 75 10.48 1.26 9.05
CA ALA A 75 11.43 2.34 9.24
C ALA A 75 11.38 2.72 10.73
N GLU A 76 12.24 2.08 11.53
CA GLU A 76 12.45 2.47 12.91
C GLU A 76 13.40 3.67 12.92
N GLY A 77 12.80 4.85 12.81
CA GLY A 77 13.46 6.13 13.00
C GLY A 77 12.48 7.00 13.79
N GLU A 78 12.90 7.39 14.97
CA GLU A 78 12.26 8.40 15.81
C GLU A 78 11.76 9.59 14.96
N LEU A 79 10.54 10.04 15.24
CA LEU A 79 10.17 11.45 15.15
C LEU A 79 9.98 11.95 16.58
#